data_AF-A0A1I3YRG0-F1
#
_entry.id   AF-A0A1I3YRG0-F1
#
_cell.length_a   1.000
_cell.length_b   1.000
_cell.length_c   1.000
_cell.angle_alpha   90.00
_cell.angle_beta   90.00
_cell.angle_gamma   90.00
#
_symmetry.space_group_name_H-M   'P 1'
#
loop_
_entity.id
_entity.type
_entity.pdbx_description
1 polymer ?
#
loop_
_entity_poly.entity_id
_entity_poly.type
_entity_poly.pdbx_seq_one_letter_code
_entity_poly.pdbx_strand_id
1 'polypeptide(L)' 'MVAMMNWGAWAVATVLALWMGFDLWRTNRTYDESFLLSSEEGEIVDADVGETAARS' A
#
# COMPACT_ATOMS: atom_id res chain seq x y z
N MET A 1 15.95 -32.70 2.22
CA MET A 1 15.30 -31.86 3.23
C MET A 1 15.58 -30.37 3.00
N VAL A 2 16.83 -29.91 3.05
CA VAL A 2 17.19 -28.48 2.85
C VAL A 2 16.75 -27.92 1.49
N ALA A 3 16.89 -28.68 0.40
CA ALA A 3 16.50 -28.21 -0.94
C ALA A 3 15.00 -27.87 -1.05
N MET A 4 14.12 -28.67 -0.43
CA MET A 4 12.67 -28.42 -0.44
C MET A 4 12.32 -27.17 0.36
N MET A 5 12.97 -26.96 1.52
CA MET A 5 12.80 -25.75 2.32
C MET A 5 13.31 -24.51 1.57
N ASN A 6 14.41 -24.63 0.84
CA ASN A 6 14.96 -23.53 0.02
C ASN A 6 14.00 -23.15 -1.13
N TRP A 7 13.46 -24.13 -1.86
CA TRP A 7 12.46 -23.87 -2.89
C TRP A 7 11.18 -23.25 -2.31
N GLY A 8 10.74 -23.71 -1.14
CA GLY A 8 9.61 -23.11 -0.42
C GLY A 8 9.87 -21.65 -0.03
N ALA A 9 11.05 -21.35 0.52
CA ALA A 9 11.44 -19.98 0.87
C ALA A 9 11.49 -19.07 -0.37
N TRP A 10 12.07 -19.54 -1.47
CA TRP A 10 12.10 -18.80 -2.73
C TRP A 10 10.70 -18.56 -3.33
N ALA A 11 9.81 -19.55 -3.24
CA ALA A 11 8.43 -19.39 -3.70
C ALA A 11 7.70 -18.31 -2.88
N VAL A 12 7.79 -18.35 -1.55
CA VAL A 12 7.17 -17.36 -0.67
C VAL A 12 7.76 -15.96 -0.91
N ALA A 13 9.08 -15.86 -1.02
CA ALA A 13 9.75 -14.59 -1.32
C ALA A 13 9.29 -14.00 -2.66
N THR A 14 9.14 -14.85 -3.69
CA THR A 14 8.65 -14.44 -5.00
C THR A 14 7.21 -13.92 -4.94
N VAL A 15 6.33 -14.63 -4.24
CA VAL A 15 4.93 -14.20 -4.05
C VAL A 15 4.86 -12.86 -3.34
N LEU A 16 5.65 -12.66 -2.28
CA LEU A 16 5.71 -11.39 -1.56
C LEU A 16 6.25 -10.26 -2.44
N ALA A 17 7.31 -10.51 -3.20
CA ALA A 17 7.88 -9.51 -4.12
C ALA A 17 6.87 -9.09 -5.20
N LEU A 18 6.14 -10.04 -5.78
CA LEU A 18 5.09 -9.76 -6.76
C LEU A 18 3.94 -8.96 -6.14
N TRP A 19 3.52 -9.31 -4.93
CA TRP A 19 2.47 -8.58 -4.21
C TRP A 19 2.87 -7.13 -3.92
N MET A 20 4.09 -6.91 -3.41
CA MET A 20 4.61 -5.55 -3.17
C MET A 20 4.77 -4.75 -4.46
N GLY A 21 5.25 -5.39 -5.54
CA GLY A 21 5.39 -4.73 -6.84
C GLY A 21 4.04 -4.32 -7.44
N PHE A 22 3.02 -5.16 -7.30
CA PHE A 22 1.66 -4.83 -7.71
C PHE A 22 1.08 -3.68 -6.88
N ASP A 23 1.26 -3.71 -5.57
CA ASP A 23 0.79 -2.66 -4.66
C ASP A 23 1.44 -1.31 -4.99
N LEU A 24 2.77 -1.30 -5.15
CA LEU A 24 3.52 -0.11 -5.56
C LEU A 24 2.99 0.46 -6.89
N TRP A 25 2.83 -0.39 -7.90
CA TRP A 25 2.32 0.02 -9.21
C TRP A 25 0.89 0.57 -9.14
N ARG A 26 0.03 -0.07 -8.34
CA ARG A 26 -1.34 0.37 -8.09
C ARG A 26 -1.34 1.74 -7.42
N THR A 27 -0.61 1.91 -6.33
CA THR A 27 -0.52 3.17 -5.57
C THR A 27 -0.02 4.32 -6.44
N ASN A 28 1.04 4.10 -7.22
CA ASN A 28 1.56 5.09 -8.18
C ASN A 28 0.56 5.45 -9.29
N ARG A 29 -0.41 4.58 -9.61
CA ARG A 29 -1.47 4.86 -10.60
C ARG A 29 -2.68 5.55 -9.98
N THR A 30 -2.92 5.36 -8.69
CA THR A 30 -4.10 5.86 -7.98
C THR A 30 -3.90 7.26 -7.41
N TYR A 31 -2.68 7.62 -7.01
CA TYR A 31 -2.40 8.87 -6.32
C TYR A 31 -1.40 9.74 -7.09
N ASP A 32 -1.64 11.05 -7.11
CA ASP A 32 -0.73 12.03 -7.71
C ASP A 32 0.52 12.24 -6.84
N GLU A 33 1.63 12.64 -7.47
CA GLU A 33 2.92 12.85 -6.82
C GLU A 33 2.85 13.87 -5.67
N SER A 34 2.08 14.94 -5.85
CA SER A 34 1.88 15.95 -4.79
C SER A 34 1.20 15.39 -3.56
N PHE A 35 0.31 14.40 -3.72
CA PHE A 35 -0.34 13.71 -2.61
C PHE A 35 0.64 12.74 -1.93
N LEU A 36 1.38 11.96 -2.69
CA LEU A 36 2.37 11.00 -2.16
C LEU A 36 3.54 11.67 -1.42
N LEU A 37 3.85 12.94 -1.74
CA LEU A 37 4.88 13.74 -1.09
C LEU A 37 4.33 14.72 -0.06
N SER A 38 3.01 14.71 0.16
CA SER A 38 2.36 15.57 1.15
C SER A 38 2.51 14.98 2.56
N SER A 39 2.80 15.85 3.55
CA SER A 39 2.69 15.48 4.98
C SER A 39 1.24 15.48 5.49
N GLU A 40 0.25 15.77 4.64
CA GLU A 40 -1.18 15.76 4.99
C GLU A 40 -1.83 14.36 4.96
N GLU A 41 -1.06 13.29 4.81
CA GLU A 41 -1.57 11.89 4.69
C GLU A 41 -2.46 11.44 5.88
N GLY A 42 -2.46 12.19 6.99
CA GLY A 42 -3.36 11.99 8.14
C GLY A 42 -4.49 13.02 8.32
N GLU A 43 -4.48 14.17 7.64
CA GLU A 43 -5.46 15.26 7.90
C GLU A 43 -6.68 15.18 6.98
N ILE A 44 -6.52 14.75 5.73
CA ILE A 44 -7.58 14.80 4.72
C ILE A 44 -8.71 13.78 5.00
N VAL A 45 -8.38 12.61 5.56
CA VAL A 45 -9.39 11.61 5.95
C VAL A 45 -10.18 12.05 7.18
N ASP A 46 -9.57 12.78 8.11
CA ASP A 46 -10.24 13.27 9.32
C ASP A 46 -11.08 14.53 9.04
N ALA A 47 -10.65 15.36 8.08
CA ALA A 47 -11.40 16.53 7.63
C ALA A 47 -12.69 16.15 6.88
N ASP A 48 -12.66 15.20 5.93
CA ASP A 48 -13.85 14.77 5.19
C ASP A 48 -14.84 13.97 6.08
N VAL A 49 -14.32 13.13 6.99
CA VAL A 49 -15.16 12.41 7.96
C VAL A 49 -15.73 13.37 9.01
N GLY A 50 -14.94 14.34 9.49
CA GLY A 50 -15.37 15.39 10.41
C GLY A 50 -16.40 16.35 9.80
N GLU A 51 -16.22 16.76 8.54
CA GLU A 51 -17.17 17.61 7.82
C GLU A 51 -18.48 16.88 7.51
N THR A 52 -18.42 15.58 7.19
CA THR A 52 -19.62 14.75 6.98
C THR A 52 -20.36 14.49 8.29
N ALA A 53 -19.65 14.23 9.40
CA ALA A 53 -20.22 14.04 10.73
C ALA A 53 -20.79 15.33 11.34
N ALA A 54 -20.23 16.50 10.99
CA ALA A 54 -20.75 17.79 11.42
C ALA A 54 -22.00 18.24 10.64
N ARG A 55 -22.27 17.63 9.48
CA ARG A 55 -23.45 17.88 8.63
C ARG A 55 -24.60 16.89 8.84
N SER A 56 -24.39 15.80 9.59
CA SER A 56 -25.42 14.81 9.96
C SER A 56 -26.04 15.10 11.31
#